data_AF-A0A968U4F2-F1
#
_entry.id   AF-A0A968U4F2-F1
#
_cell.length_a   1.000
_cell.length_b   1.000
_cell.length_c   1.000
_cell.angle_alpha   90.00
_cell.angle_beta   90.00
_cell.angle_gamma   90.00
#
_symmetry.space_group_name_H-M   'P 1'
#
loop_
_entity.id
_entity.type
_entity.pdbx_description
1 polymer ?
#
loop_
_entity_poly.entity_id
_entity_poly.type
_entity_poly.pdbx_seq_one_letter_code
_entity_poly.pdbx_strand_id
1 'polypeptide(L)' 'MYNPSLRQVPRTAKAPILPSSGESSILSWLESIGRLRAREPVETIPDEAENEEISDLMGGDSFEEEDDTDLALDDDDDD' A
#
# COMPACT_ATOMS: atom_id res chain seq x y z
N MET A 1 50.25 -2.79 -15.69
CA MET A 1 49.32 -3.20 -14.62
C MET A 1 48.08 -3.79 -15.26
N TYR A 2 47.78 -5.05 -14.97
CA TYR A 2 46.59 -5.74 -15.48
C TYR A 2 45.51 -5.69 -14.40
N ASN A 3 44.35 -5.11 -14.71
CA ASN A 3 43.22 -5.05 -13.78
C ASN A 3 42.23 -6.17 -14.12
N PRO A 4 42.10 -7.21 -13.28
CA PRO A 4 41.22 -8.35 -13.54
C PRO A 4 39.72 -7.99 -13.50
N SER A 5 39.35 -6.81 -12.99
CA SER A 5 37.97 -6.33 -12.96
C SER A 5 37.55 -5.61 -14.25
N LEU A 6 38.49 -5.22 -15.11
CA LEU A 6 38.17 -4.49 -16.34
C LEU A 6 37.82 -5.47 -17.46
N ARG A 7 36.65 -5.28 -18.08
CA ARG A 7 36.21 -6.04 -19.26
C ARG A 7 35.99 -5.09 -20.42
N GLN A 8 36.56 -5.39 -21.59
CA GLN A 8 36.31 -4.65 -22.83
C GLN A 8 35.34 -5.44 -23.70
N VAL A 9 34.34 -4.75 -24.25
CA VAL A 9 33.30 -5.34 -25.11
C VAL A 9 33.15 -4.49 -26.38
N PRO A 10 33.09 -5.08 -27.60
CA PRO A 10 32.92 -4.31 -28.83
C PRO A 10 31.60 -3.53 -28.87
N ARG A 11 31.61 -2.32 -29.43
CA ARG A 11 30.41 -1.46 -29.54
C ARG A 11 29.27 -2.08 -30.37
N THR A 12 29.61 -2.95 -31.32
CA THR A 12 28.64 -3.66 -32.18
C THR A 12 28.20 -5.00 -31.60
N ALA A 13 28.75 -5.42 -30.45
CA ALA A 13 28.36 -6.66 -29.81
C ALA A 13 26.95 -6.51 -29.21
N LYS A 14 26.13 -7.56 -29.39
CA LYS A 14 24.83 -7.65 -28.71
C LYS A 14 25.04 -7.77 -27.20
N ALA A 15 24.09 -7.25 -26.43
CA ALA A 15 24.10 -7.40 -24.99
C ALA A 15 24.10 -8.90 -24.60
N PRO A 16 24.93 -9.31 -23.62
CA PRO A 16 24.88 -10.67 -23.12
C PRO A 16 23.53 -10.91 -22.45
N ILE A 17 22.90 -12.05 -22.76
CA ILE A 17 21.70 -12.51 -22.06
C ILE A 17 22.16 -13.00 -20.69
N LEU A 18 21.73 -12.35 -19.62
CA LEU A 18 21.95 -12.89 -18.29
C LEU A 18 21.16 -14.20 -18.18
N PRO A 19 21.78 -15.31 -17.74
CA PRO A 19 21.02 -16.50 -17.41
C PRO A 19 19.99 -16.11 -16.34
N SER A 20 18.75 -16.57 -16.50
CA SER A 20 17.77 -16.46 -15.43
C SER A 20 18.41 -17.08 -14.20
N SER A 21 18.65 -16.26 -13.17
CA SER A 21 19.12 -16.81 -11.92
C SER A 21 18.04 -17.80 -11.48
N GLY A 22 18.39 -19.07 -11.36
CA GLY A 22 17.48 -20.13 -10.91
C GLY A 22 17.07 -19.96 -9.45
N GLU A 23 17.10 -18.71 -8.96
CA GLU A 23 16.60 -18.29 -7.68
C GLU A 23 15.14 -18.73 -7.62
N SER A 24 14.80 -19.37 -6.51
CA SER A 24 13.44 -19.78 -6.20
C SER A 24 12.49 -18.64 -6.54
N SER A 25 11.41 -18.93 -7.27
CA SER A 25 10.36 -17.95 -7.55
C SER A 25 10.05 -17.15 -6.29
N ILE A 26 9.85 -15.84 -6.42
CA ILE A 26 9.55 -14.99 -5.27
C ILE A 26 8.36 -15.52 -4.46
N LEU A 27 7.42 -16.21 -5.12
CA LEU A 27 6.31 -16.91 -4.47
C LEU A 27 6.79 -18.06 -3.57
N SER A 28 7.71 -18.89 -4.06
CA SER A 28 8.33 -19.97 -3.28
C SER A 28 9.19 -19.42 -2.13
N TRP A 29 9.86 -18.29 -2.33
CA TRP A 29 10.58 -17.61 -1.25
C TRP A 29 9.60 -17.06 -0.19
N LEU A 30 8.53 -16.39 -0.60
CA LEU A 30 7.50 -15.87 0.30
C LEU A 30 6.80 -16.99 1.08
N GLU A 31 6.57 -18.16 0.46
CA GLU A 31 6.02 -19.35 1.11
C GLU A 31 7.02 -19.93 2.13
N SER A 32 8.31 -20.02 1.79
CA SER A 32 9.33 -20.59 2.70
C SER A 32 9.53 -19.76 3.97
N ILE A 33 9.41 -18.43 3.87
CA ILE A 33 9.46 -17.51 5.01
C ILE A 33 8.11 -17.34 5.71
N GLY A 34 7.08 -18.08 5.29
CA GLY A 34 5.74 -18.05 5.88
C GLY A 34 4.96 -16.75 5.65
N ARG A 35 5.42 -15.88 4.74
CA ARG A 35 4.75 -14.62 4.37
C ARG A 35 3.67 -14.81 3.29
N LEU A 36 3.66 -15.94 2.61
CA LEU A 36 2.56 -16.36 1.73
C LEU A 36 1.80 -17.51 2.40
N ARG A 37 0.52 -17.29 2.72
CA ARG A 37 -0.40 -18.29 3.26
C ARG A 37 -1.69 -18.27 2.44
N ALA A 38 -2.36 -19.42 2.32
CA ALA A 38 -3.69 -19.49 1.75
C ALA A 38 -4.66 -18.66 2.59
N ARG A 39 -5.57 -17.95 1.93
CA ARG A 39 -6.64 -17.22 2.62
C ARG A 39 -7.63 -18.23 3.20
N GLU A 40 -8.00 -18.05 4.46
CA GLU A 40 -9.11 -18.78 5.07
C GLU A 40 -10.40 -18.52 4.27
N PRO A 41 -11.26 -19.51 4.07
CA PRO A 41 -12.53 -19.29 3.41
C PRO A 41 -13.30 -18.22 4.18
N VAL A 42 -13.50 -17.06 3.56
CA VAL A 42 -14.39 -16.04 4.10
C VAL A 42 -15.79 -16.59 3.90
N GLU A 43 -16.47 -16.94 4.99
CA GLU A 43 -17.92 -17.04 4.96
C GLU A 43 -18.43 -15.68 4.48
N THR A 44 -19.03 -15.65 3.29
CA THR A 44 -19.70 -14.45 2.79
C THR A 44 -20.86 -14.19 3.73
N ILE A 45 -20.64 -13.34 4.71
CA ILE A 45 -21.70 -12.81 5.58
C ILE A 45 -22.63 -12.08 4.61
N PRO A 46 -23.89 -12.55 4.43
CA PRO A 46 -24.85 -11.78 3.66
C PRO A 46 -24.97 -10.42 4.33
N ASP A 47 -24.96 -9.33 3.55
CA ASP A 47 -25.13 -7.97 4.07
C ASP A 47 -26.32 -7.98 5.03
N GLU A 48 -26.01 -7.92 6.33
CA GLU A 48 -26.99 -8.05 7.40
C GLU A 48 -27.98 -6.92 7.22
N ALA A 49 -29.25 -7.29 7.03
CA ALA A 49 -30.34 -6.36 6.78
C ALA A 49 -30.28 -5.25 7.83
N GLU A 50 -29.98 -4.05 7.35
CA GLU A 50 -30.23 -2.75 7.97
C GLU A 50 -30.08 -2.74 9.50
N ASN A 51 -28.90 -2.29 9.95
CA ASN A 51 -28.55 -2.05 11.35
C ASN A 51 -29.41 -0.94 11.97
N GLU A 52 -30.73 -1.12 12.05
CA GLU A 52 -31.67 -0.21 12.70
C GLU A 52 -31.29 0.00 14.18
N GLU A 53 -30.73 -1.02 14.84
CA GLU A 53 -30.23 -0.94 16.23
C GLU A 53 -29.01 -0.03 16.41
N ILE A 54 -28.11 0.07 15.43
CA ILE A 54 -26.93 0.95 15.52
C ILE A 54 -27.35 2.41 15.35
N SER A 55 -28.34 2.67 14.50
CA SER A 55 -28.82 4.04 14.26
C SER A 55 -29.47 4.64 15.51
N ASP A 56 -30.13 3.83 16.33
CA ASP A 56 -30.71 4.26 17.61
C ASP A 56 -29.62 4.48 18.68
N LEU A 57 -28.52 3.71 18.60
CA LEU A 57 -27.37 3.84 19.51
C LEU A 57 -26.50 5.09 19.24
N MET A 58 -26.41 5.55 17.98
CA MET A 58 -25.62 6.74 17.63
C MET A 58 -26.24 8.07 18.10
N GLY A 59 -27.44 8.03 18.71
CA GLY A 59 -28.14 9.22 19.19
C GLY A 59 -28.68 10.03 18.02
N GLY A 60 -30.00 10.00 17.82
CA GLY A 60 -30.68 10.63 16.69
C GLY A 60 -30.72 12.16 16.71
N ASP A 61 -29.57 12.83 16.85
CA ASP A 61 -29.41 14.24 16.53
C ASP A 61 -28.38 14.38 15.42
N SER A 62 -28.83 14.82 14.24
CA SER A 62 -27.92 15.48 13.30
C SER A 62 -27.35 16.68 14.03
N PHE A 63 -26.04 16.76 14.14
CA PHE A 63 -25.36 18.01 14.47
C PHE A 63 -25.87 19.05 13.47
N GLU A 64 -26.60 20.06 13.94
CA GLU A 64 -26.88 21.22 13.11
C GLU A 64 -25.52 21.82 12.75
N GLU A 65 -25.25 21.94 11.45
CA GLU A 65 -24.11 22.70 10.92
C GLU A 65 -24.37 24.17 11.29
N GLU A 66 -24.04 24.56 12.53
CA GLU A 66 -23.76 25.95 12.84
C GLU A 66 -22.51 26.31 12.05
N ASP A 67 -22.74 26.94 10.90
CA ASP A 67 -21.77 27.53 10.00
C ASP A 67 -20.87 28.49 10.81
N ASP A 68 -19.70 27.98 11.23
CA ASP A 68 -18.61 28.70 11.93
C ASP A 68 -17.99 29.80 11.02
N THR A 69 -18.83 30.70 10.51
CA THR A 69 -18.44 31.86 9.69
C THR A 69 -17.83 33.01 10.50
N ASP A 70 -17.55 32.84 11.79
CA ASP A 70 -17.19 33.95 12.69
C ASP A 70 -15.84 33.83 13.40
N LEU A 71 -14.90 33.03 12.89
CA LEU A 71 -13.48 33.12 13.29
C LEU A 71 -12.65 33.97 12.31
N ALA A 72 -13.04 35.23 12.13
CA ALA A 72 -12.13 36.27 11.67
C ALA A 72 -11.22 36.69 12.84
N LEU A 73 -10.12 35.97 13.06
CA LEU A 73 -9.00 36.49 13.83
C LEU A 73 -7.93 36.96 12.85
N ASP A 74 -7.88 38.28 12.78
CA ASP A 74 -7.03 39.18 12.01
C ASP A 74 -5.59 38.69 11.89
N ASP A 75 -5.12 38.73 10.66
CA ASP A 75 -3.73 38.72 10.25
C ASP A 75 -3.05 39.98 10.79
N ASP A 76 -1.99 39.85 11.57
CA ASP A 76 -0.93 40.86 11.67
C ASP A 76 0.32 40.21 12.28
N ASP A 77 1.15 39.68 11.37
CA ASP A 77 2.61 39.69 11.47
C ASP A 77 3.09 41.06 11.98
N ASP A 78 3.92 41.12 13.04
CA ASP A 78 5.00 42.13 13.16
C ASP A 78 5.95 41.88 14.37
N ASP A 79 7.26 41.85 14.03
CA ASP A 79 8.53 41.91 14.79
C ASP A 79 8.99 40.78 15.75
#